data_AF-A0A948E0S1-F1
#
_entry.id   AF-A0A948E0S1-F1
#
_cell.length_a   1.000
_cell.length_b   1.000
_cell.length_c   1.000
_cell.angle_alpha   90.00
_cell.angle_beta   90.00
_cell.angle_gamma   90.00
#
_symmetry.space_group_name_H-M   'P 1'
#
loop_
_entity.id
_entity.type
_entity.pdbx_description
1 polymer ?
#
loop_
_entity_poly.entity_id
_entity_poly.type
_entity_poly.pdbx_seq_one_letter_code
_entity_poly.pdbx_strand_id
1 'polypeptide(L)'
;MKKFSFLVLLSGVFAFSACGKDKKENADKANAKNKTAKAGKVASCNSPKYQTCKEYGEKNVEAAGIDFLKNLCGNLGDFKEVPCSTDKKIGSCKTLEGQDFYYEGYPIAVEKLKKQCDEKKGTWSN
;
A
#
# COMPACT_ATOMS: atom_id res chain seq x y z
N MET A 1 -17.38 -45.01 17.53
CA MET A 1 -18.76 -45.38 17.96
C MET A 1 -19.27 -44.30 18.90
N LYS A 2 -20.58 -43.94 18.80
CA LYS A 2 -21.38 -43.05 19.67
C LYS A 2 -21.00 -41.55 19.60
N LYS A 3 -21.72 -40.65 18.91
CA LYS A 3 -23.13 -40.16 18.99
C LYS A 3 -23.50 -39.44 20.29
N PHE A 4 -24.33 -38.40 20.10
CA PHE A 4 -25.17 -37.61 21.01
C PHE A 4 -24.55 -36.29 21.51
N SER A 5 -25.24 -35.15 21.62
CA SER A 5 -26.50 -34.58 21.10
C SER A 5 -26.78 -33.30 21.94
N PHE A 6 -27.72 -32.46 21.47
CA PHE A 6 -28.40 -31.35 22.18
C PHE A 6 -27.58 -30.05 22.36
N LEU A 7 -28.08 -28.81 22.23
CA LEU A 7 -29.43 -28.20 22.35
C LEU A 7 -29.28 -26.76 21.76
N VAL A 8 -29.95 -26.32 20.69
CA VAL A 8 -31.27 -25.65 20.60
C VAL A 8 -31.39 -24.27 21.33
N LEU A 9 -31.83 -23.26 20.55
CA LEU A 9 -32.58 -22.02 20.87
C LEU A 9 -31.87 -20.72 21.36
N LEU A 10 -31.94 -19.67 20.53
CA LEU A 10 -32.55 -18.34 20.80
C LEU A 10 -32.40 -17.45 19.53
N SER A 11 -33.37 -17.37 18.61
CA SER A 11 -34.52 -16.45 18.60
C SER A 11 -34.17 -14.98 18.84
N GLY A 12 -34.15 -14.18 17.78
CA GLY A 12 -34.02 -12.72 17.84
C GLY A 12 -34.29 -12.04 16.50
N VAL A 13 -35.54 -12.10 16.02
CA VAL A 13 -36.05 -11.28 14.91
C VAL A 13 -36.53 -9.96 15.49
N PHE A 14 -35.93 -8.85 15.09
CA PHE A 14 -36.54 -7.52 15.19
C PHE A 14 -36.53 -6.88 13.81
N ALA A 15 -37.69 -6.93 13.17
CA ALA A 15 -38.04 -6.10 12.02
C ALA A 15 -38.69 -4.82 12.54
N PHE A 16 -38.10 -3.67 12.27
CA PHE A 16 -38.80 -2.39 12.27
C PHE A 16 -38.81 -1.84 10.86
N SER A 17 -39.96 -2.01 10.20
CA SER A 17 -40.36 -1.25 9.03
C SER A 17 -40.86 0.11 9.49
N ALA A 18 -40.17 1.19 9.09
CA ALA A 18 -40.75 2.52 9.08
C ALA A 18 -40.32 3.20 7.76
N CYS A 19 -41.25 3.22 6.81
CA CYS A 19 -41.15 3.92 5.55
C CYS A 19 -41.97 5.21 5.67
N GLY A 20 -41.31 6.37 5.51
CA GLY A 20 -41.94 7.69 5.56
C GLY A 20 -41.04 8.75 4.94
N LYS A 21 -41.14 8.89 3.60
CA LYS A 21 -41.12 10.12 2.77
C LYS A 21 -40.87 11.46 3.52
N ASP A 22 -40.03 12.42 3.10
CA ASP A 22 -39.53 12.88 1.80
C ASP A 22 -38.31 13.81 2.03
N LYS A 23 -37.25 13.72 1.21
CA LYS A 23 -36.55 14.87 0.58
C LYS A 23 -35.38 14.41 -0.31
N LYS A 24 -35.48 14.81 -1.58
CA LYS A 24 -34.43 14.84 -2.61
C LYS A 24 -33.05 15.22 -2.07
N GLU A 25 -32.03 14.45 -2.43
CA GLU A 25 -30.94 14.94 -3.28
C GLU A 25 -30.23 13.77 -3.99
N ASN A 26 -29.93 14.00 -5.26
CA ASN A 26 -29.42 13.06 -6.24
C ASN A 26 -27.94 12.74 -6.00
N ALA A 27 -27.56 11.51 -6.40
CA ALA A 27 -26.29 11.11 -7.02
C ALA A 27 -24.98 11.53 -6.32
N ASP A 28 -24.07 10.62 -6.00
CA ASP A 28 -23.33 9.91 -7.04
C ASP A 28 -22.67 8.63 -6.50
N LYS A 29 -22.81 7.58 -7.31
CA LYS A 29 -21.92 6.42 -7.48
C LYS A 29 -21.64 5.48 -6.29
N ALA A 30 -22.35 4.36 -6.40
CA ALA A 30 -21.77 3.03 -6.30
C ALA A 30 -20.31 2.94 -6.82
N ASN A 31 -19.44 2.28 -6.06
CA ASN A 31 -18.73 1.16 -6.65
C ASN A 31 -18.19 0.17 -5.61
N ALA A 32 -18.53 -1.09 -5.87
CA ALA A 32 -17.79 -2.30 -5.55
C ALA A 32 -17.17 -2.42 -4.14
N LYS A 33 -17.90 -3.18 -3.31
CA LYS A 33 -17.28 -4.22 -2.46
C LYS A 33 -16.42 -5.13 -3.34
N ASN A 34 -15.20 -4.70 -3.64
CA ASN A 34 -14.16 -5.64 -4.04
C ASN A 34 -13.68 -6.31 -2.75
N LYS A 35 -13.70 -7.64 -2.73
CA LYS A 35 -13.15 -8.42 -1.63
C LYS A 35 -11.69 -8.01 -1.44
N THR A 36 -11.43 -7.17 -0.44
CA THR A 36 -10.07 -6.79 -0.05
C THR A 36 -9.41 -8.06 0.47
N ALA A 37 -8.68 -8.76 -0.40
CA ALA A 37 -7.49 -9.48 0.02
C ALA A 37 -6.76 -8.50 0.93
N LYS A 38 -6.51 -8.88 2.19
CA LYS A 38 -5.89 -8.05 3.22
C LYS A 38 -4.66 -7.37 2.60
N ALA A 39 -4.84 -6.14 2.11
CA ALA A 39 -3.80 -5.48 1.33
C ALA A 39 -2.75 -5.10 2.36
N GLY A 40 -1.60 -5.79 2.31
CA GLY A 40 -0.49 -5.52 3.21
C GLY A 40 -0.19 -4.03 3.22
N LYS A 41 0.06 -3.46 4.40
CA LYS A 41 0.35 -2.03 4.52
C LYS A 41 1.57 -1.70 3.66
N VAL A 42 1.48 -0.71 2.80
CA VAL A 42 2.59 -0.22 1.99
C VAL A 42 2.71 1.28 2.19
N ALA A 43 3.94 1.77 2.22
CA ALA A 43 4.22 3.18 2.28
C ALA A 43 5.31 3.54 1.28
N SER A 44 5.37 4.81 0.89
CA SER A 44 6.40 5.33 0.02
C SER A 44 6.86 6.72 0.47
N CYS A 45 8.12 7.02 0.16
CA CYS A 45 8.68 8.36 0.20
C CYS A 45 8.98 8.79 -1.24
N ASN A 46 8.17 9.69 -1.79
CA ASN A 46 8.32 10.19 -3.15
C ASN A 46 9.21 11.43 -3.17
N SER A 47 10.27 11.41 -3.95
CA SER A 47 11.20 12.55 -4.08
C SER A 47 11.23 13.06 -5.52
N PRO A 48 10.21 13.80 -5.99
CA PRO A 48 10.13 14.28 -7.38
C PRO A 48 11.33 15.13 -7.78
N LYS A 49 11.86 15.95 -6.85
CA LYS A 49 13.07 16.76 -7.07
C LYS A 49 14.27 15.93 -7.50
N TYR A 50 14.36 14.70 -7.00
CA TYR A 50 15.46 13.77 -7.27
C TYR A 50 15.04 12.66 -8.24
N GLN A 51 13.84 12.71 -8.82
CA GLN A 51 13.30 11.68 -9.73
C GLN A 51 13.44 10.26 -9.17
N THR A 52 13.14 10.09 -7.88
CA THR A 52 13.20 8.79 -7.20
C THR A 52 12.06 8.64 -6.19
N CYS A 53 11.76 7.41 -5.82
CA CYS A 53 10.82 7.07 -4.76
C CYS A 53 11.32 5.84 -4.01
N LYS A 54 11.24 5.85 -2.68
CA LYS A 54 11.52 4.65 -1.87
C LYS A 54 10.21 4.04 -1.39
N GLU A 55 9.98 2.77 -1.69
CA GLU A 55 8.84 1.99 -1.23
C GLU A 55 9.22 1.11 -0.04
N TYR A 56 8.36 1.12 0.97
CA TYR A 56 8.42 0.29 2.16
C TYR A 56 7.27 -0.71 2.11
N GLY A 57 7.59 -1.99 1.92
CA GLY A 57 6.61 -3.06 1.95
C GLY A 57 6.10 -3.35 3.37
N GLU A 58 5.12 -4.24 3.47
CA GLU A 58 4.42 -4.60 4.72
C GLU A 58 5.37 -4.90 5.88
N LYS A 59 6.38 -5.75 5.67
CA LYS A 59 7.36 -6.09 6.73
C LYS A 59 8.12 -4.87 7.25
N ASN A 60 8.42 -3.90 6.39
CA ASN A 60 9.15 -2.69 6.76
C ASN A 60 8.24 -1.71 7.50
N VAL A 61 6.98 -1.60 7.05
CA VAL A 61 5.96 -0.79 7.73
C VAL A 61 5.62 -1.37 9.10
N GLU A 62 5.48 -2.69 9.24
CA GLU A 62 5.23 -3.37 10.50
C GLU A 62 6.41 -3.25 11.48
N ALA A 63 7.64 -3.39 10.98
CA ALA A 63 8.83 -3.33 11.83
C ALA A 63 9.19 -1.90 12.28
N ALA A 64 9.06 -0.92 11.39
CA ALA A 64 9.51 0.45 11.66
C ALA A 64 8.39 1.37 12.17
N GLY A 65 7.14 1.13 11.75
CA GLY A 65 6.01 2.00 12.03
C GLY A 65 5.93 3.21 11.07
N ILE A 66 4.71 3.68 10.83
CA ILE A 66 4.42 4.77 9.88
C ILE A 66 5.07 6.09 10.31
N ASP A 67 5.00 6.46 11.60
CA ASP A 67 5.57 7.71 12.09
C ASP A 67 7.08 7.78 11.90
N PHE A 68 7.78 6.67 12.12
CA PHE A 68 9.22 6.60 11.88
C PHE A 68 9.54 6.75 10.39
N LEU A 69 8.84 6.02 9.53
CA LEU A 69 9.05 6.08 8.07
C LEU A 69 8.72 7.47 7.50
N LYS A 70 7.69 8.12 8.04
CA LYS A 70 7.33 9.50 7.69
C LYS A 70 8.43 10.48 8.11
N ASN A 71 8.97 10.34 9.32
CA ASN A 71 10.08 11.17 9.79
C ASN A 71 11.37 10.92 9.00
N LEU A 72 11.64 9.68 8.60
CA LEU A 72 12.78 9.32 7.76
C LEU A 72 12.65 9.92 6.35
N CYS A 73 11.44 9.94 5.79
CA CYS A 73 11.16 10.63 4.53
C CYS A 73 11.40 12.14 4.67
N GLY A 74 10.96 12.72 5.80
CA GLY A 74 11.31 14.07 6.23
C GLY A 74 11.16 15.11 5.12
N ASN A 75 12.20 15.91 4.90
CA ASN A 75 12.25 16.92 3.84
C ASN A 75 12.80 16.38 2.50
N LEU A 76 13.11 15.08 2.42
CA LEU A 76 13.63 14.47 1.20
C LEU A 76 12.52 14.20 0.18
N GLY A 77 11.27 14.06 0.64
CA GLY A 77 10.14 13.75 -0.21
C GLY A 77 8.78 13.80 0.48
N ASP A 78 7.75 13.46 -0.29
CA ASP A 78 6.38 13.34 0.14
C ASP A 78 6.09 11.90 0.57
N PHE A 79 5.85 11.72 1.87
CA PHE A 79 5.43 10.43 2.41
C PHE A 79 3.98 10.13 2.05
N LYS A 80 3.69 8.91 1.58
CA LYS A 80 2.34 8.44 1.27
C LYS A 80 2.15 6.98 1.67
N GLU A 81 0.95 6.61 2.10
CA GLU A 81 0.57 5.22 2.42
C GLU A 81 0.06 4.48 1.17
N VAL A 82 0.80 4.63 0.07
CA VAL A 82 0.54 3.99 -1.23
C VAL A 82 1.88 3.58 -1.85
N PRO A 83 1.92 2.60 -2.77
CA PRO A 83 3.16 2.20 -3.43
C PRO A 83 3.75 3.33 -4.29
N CYS A 84 5.03 3.20 -4.64
CA CYS A 84 5.65 4.10 -5.62
C CYS A 84 4.97 3.94 -6.99
N SER A 85 4.91 5.02 -7.76
CA SER A 85 4.41 4.92 -9.14
C SER A 85 5.32 4.02 -9.97
N THR A 86 4.75 3.31 -10.93
CA THR A 86 5.53 2.59 -11.95
C THR A 86 5.60 3.37 -13.27
N ASP A 87 4.88 4.48 -13.39
CA ASP A 87 4.90 5.34 -14.56
C ASP A 87 6.29 5.97 -14.73
N LYS A 88 6.83 5.95 -15.95
CA LYS A 88 8.18 6.47 -16.30
C LYS A 88 9.32 5.92 -15.45
N LYS A 89 9.12 4.76 -14.83
CA LYS A 89 10.15 4.04 -14.08
C LYS A 89 11.20 3.53 -15.09
N ILE A 90 12.45 3.96 -14.92
CA ILE A 90 13.59 3.47 -15.71
C ILE A 90 14.24 2.23 -15.08
N GLY A 91 13.94 1.99 -13.80
CA GLY A 91 14.27 0.76 -13.10
C GLY A 91 14.10 0.91 -11.59
N SER A 92 14.37 -0.16 -10.88
CA SER A 92 14.24 -0.21 -9.43
C SER A 92 15.25 -1.17 -8.81
N CYS A 93 15.67 -0.87 -7.58
CA CYS A 93 16.53 -1.71 -6.78
C CYS A 93 15.80 -2.14 -5.51
N LYS A 94 15.58 -3.44 -5.34
CA LYS A 94 14.98 -4.00 -4.12
C LYS A 94 16.06 -4.48 -3.16
N THR A 95 16.05 -3.96 -1.93
CA THR A 95 16.90 -4.40 -0.81
C THR A 95 16.03 -4.87 0.36
N LEU A 96 16.65 -5.25 1.48
CA LEU A 96 15.91 -5.57 2.71
C LEU A 96 15.19 -4.34 3.30
N GLU A 97 15.73 -3.15 3.10
CA GLU A 97 15.20 -1.90 3.66
C GLU A 97 13.99 -1.37 2.87
N GLY A 98 13.78 -1.85 1.66
CA GLY A 98 12.71 -1.40 0.78
C GLY A 98 13.09 -1.50 -0.70
N GLN A 99 12.32 -0.84 -1.55
CA GLN A 99 12.58 -0.78 -2.98
C GLN A 99 12.76 0.67 -3.43
N ASP A 100 13.92 0.97 -3.99
CA ASP A 100 14.23 2.25 -4.60
C ASP A 100 13.78 2.24 -6.06
N PHE A 101 12.88 3.14 -6.43
CA PHE A 101 12.40 3.39 -7.78
C PHE A 101 13.12 4.60 -8.35
N TYR A 102 13.57 4.49 -9.60
CA TYR A 102 14.21 5.56 -10.35
C TYR A 102 13.37 5.87 -11.58
N TYR A 103 13.19 7.16 -11.85
CA TYR A 103 12.33 7.63 -12.94
C TYR A 103 13.14 8.34 -14.03
N GLU A 104 12.49 8.57 -15.17
CA GLU A 104 13.03 9.42 -16.23
C GLU A 104 13.53 10.77 -15.70
N GLY A 105 14.71 11.19 -16.16
CA GLY A 105 15.37 12.40 -15.66
C GLY A 105 16.23 12.19 -14.41
N TYR A 106 16.35 10.98 -13.87
CA TYR A 106 17.34 10.67 -12.84
C TYR A 106 18.76 10.94 -13.37
N PRO A 107 19.64 11.64 -12.61
CA PRO A 107 20.92 12.11 -13.13
C PRO A 107 21.98 11.02 -13.30
N ILE A 108 21.74 9.81 -12.78
CA ILE A 108 22.66 8.67 -12.86
C ILE A 108 22.16 7.69 -13.91
N ALA A 109 23.07 7.26 -14.80
CA ALA A 109 22.78 6.25 -15.82
C ALA A 109 22.35 4.90 -15.22
N VAL A 110 21.47 4.19 -15.93
CA VAL A 110 20.85 2.92 -15.48
C VAL A 110 21.89 1.84 -15.19
N GLU A 111 22.96 1.75 -15.99
CA GLU A 111 24.03 0.77 -15.81
C GLU A 111 24.76 0.98 -14.47
N LYS A 112 24.97 2.25 -14.10
CA LYS A 112 25.56 2.62 -12.82
C LYS A 112 24.60 2.35 -11.66
N LEU A 113 23.31 2.62 -11.84
CA LEU A 113 22.28 2.29 -10.85
C LEU A 113 22.20 0.78 -10.59
N LYS A 114 22.25 -0.04 -11.64
CA LYS A 114 22.29 -1.50 -11.54
C LYS A 114 23.51 -1.97 -10.74
N LYS A 115 24.70 -1.45 -11.08
CA LYS A 115 25.93 -1.77 -10.33
C LYS A 115 25.82 -1.39 -8.84
N GLN A 116 25.31 -0.19 -8.55
CA GLN A 116 25.08 0.25 -7.17
C GLN A 116 24.05 -0.62 -6.44
N CYS A 117 23.04 -1.12 -7.15
CA CYS A 117 22.08 -2.06 -6.60
C CYS A 117 22.76 -3.38 -6.20
N ASP A 118 23.60 -3.93 -7.08
CA ASP A 118 24.32 -5.17 -6.84
C ASP A 118 25.31 -5.02 -5.66
N GLU A 119 26.00 -3.89 -5.55
CA GLU A 119 26.90 -3.56 -4.42
C GLU A 119 26.16 -3.53 -3.07
N LYS A 120 24.89 -3.11 -3.07
CA LYS A 120 24.00 -3.15 -1.91
C LYS A 120 23.39 -4.54 -1.67
N LYS A 121 23.79 -5.56 -2.42
CA LYS A 121 23.17 -6.89 -2.45
C LYS A 121 21.68 -6.84 -2.75
N GLY A 122 21.27 -5.84 -3.54
CA GLY A 122 19.92 -5.66 -4.01
C GLY A 122 19.61 -6.50 -5.24
N THR A 123 18.33 -6.51 -5.64
CA THR A 123 17.88 -7.09 -6.89
C THR A 123 17.35 -5.99 -7.80
N TRP A 124 17.97 -5.85 -8.97
CA TRP A 124 17.55 -4.88 -9.98
C TRP A 124 16.33 -5.38 -10.76
N SER A 125 15.41 -4.48 -11.11
CA SER A 125 14.26 -4.75 -11.97
C SER A 125 13.95 -3.56 -12.85
N ASN A 126 13.87 -3.78 -14.17
CA ASN A 126 13.42 -2.77 -15.14
C ASN A 126 11.92 -2.54 -15.08
#